data_AF-A0A1I8GMH8-F1
#
_entry.id   AF-A0A1I8GMH8-F1
#
_cell.length_a   1.000
_cell.length_b   1.000
_cell.length_c   1.000
_cell.angle_alpha   90.00
_cell.angle_beta   90.00
_cell.angle_gamma   90.00
#
_symmetry.space_group_name_H-M   'P 1'
#
loop_
_entity.id
_entity.type
_entity.pdbx_description
1 polymer ?
#
loop_
_entity_poly.entity_id
_entity_poly.type
_entity_poly.pdbx_seq_one_letter_code
_entity_poly.pdbx_strand_id
1 'polypeptide(L)'
;MADPNAVLADIGVFKREQMNHVEVAEKVVLPDREQVESEKREASLRQEIESSSDRQLKHVEVQERCRLPDAEQIAQEKAEAAAAAATH
;
A
#
# COMPACT_ATOMS: atom_id res chain seq x y z
N MET A 1 -27.55 -2.88 42.25
CA MET A 1 -26.23 -2.24 42.37
C MET A 1 -25.48 -3.01 43.44
N ALA A 2 -24.22 -3.37 43.23
CA ALA A 2 -23.48 -4.16 44.22
C ALA A 2 -23.33 -3.36 45.54
N ASP A 3 -23.56 -4.00 46.68
CA ASP A 3 -23.44 -3.40 48.00
C ASP A 3 -21.97 -3.08 48.32
N PRO A 4 -21.60 -1.81 48.56
CA PRO A 4 -20.20 -1.41 48.76
C PRO A 4 -19.55 -2.05 49.99
N ASN A 5 -20.34 -2.39 51.00
CA ASN A 5 -19.84 -3.04 52.22
C ASN A 5 -19.45 -4.52 51.98
N ALA A 6 -20.11 -5.19 51.03
CA ALA A 6 -19.78 -6.56 50.66
C ALA A 6 -18.43 -6.64 49.94
N VAL A 7 -18.12 -5.67 49.09
CA VAL A 7 -16.83 -5.56 48.38
C VAL A 7 -15.68 -5.34 49.36
N LEU A 8 -15.87 -4.51 50.39
CA LEU A 8 -14.85 -4.27 51.41
C LEU A 8 -14.53 -5.51 52.25
N ALA A 9 -15.56 -6.31 52.58
CA ALA A 9 -15.38 -7.57 53.29
C ALA A 9 -14.63 -8.61 52.44
N ASP A 10 -14.93 -8.68 51.15
CA ASP A 10 -14.28 -9.60 50.19
C ASP A 10 -12.79 -9.29 50.02
N ILE A 11 -12.43 -7.99 49.91
CA ILE A 11 -11.04 -7.55 49.84
C ILE A 11 -10.28 -7.87 51.15
N GLY A 12 -10.94 -7.78 52.30
CA GLY A 12 -10.33 -8.08 53.61
C GLY A 12 -9.91 -9.55 53.78
N VAL A 13 -10.56 -10.47 53.07
CA VAL A 13 -10.23 -11.90 53.07
C VAL A 13 -9.40 -12.34 51.86
N PHE A 14 -9.04 -11.40 50.99
CA PHE A 14 -8.28 -11.67 49.77
C PHE A 14 -6.85 -12.14 50.11
N LYS A 15 -6.57 -13.43 49.84
CA LYS A 15 -5.28 -14.06 50.13
C LYS A 15 -4.36 -13.98 48.93
N ARG A 16 -3.55 -12.92 48.90
CA ARG A 16 -2.54 -12.71 47.85
C ARG A 16 -1.53 -13.85 47.76
N GLU A 17 -1.24 -14.57 48.86
CA GLU A 17 -0.31 -15.71 48.81
C GLU A 17 -0.86 -16.92 48.05
N GLN A 18 -2.17 -16.98 47.79
CA GLN A 18 -2.80 -18.03 47.00
C GLN A 18 -2.78 -17.71 45.49
N MET A 19 -2.30 -16.52 45.10
CA MET A 19 -2.13 -16.19 43.71
C MET A 19 -0.90 -16.92 43.15
N ASN A 20 -1.09 -17.63 42.04
CA ASN A 20 0.03 -18.19 41.31
C ASN A 20 0.93 -17.06 40.80
N HIS A 21 2.25 -17.24 40.94
CA HIS A 21 3.20 -16.34 40.29
C HIS A 21 3.06 -16.50 38.78
N VAL A 22 2.72 -15.42 38.09
CA VAL A 22 2.68 -15.35 36.63
C VAL A 22 3.88 -14.52 36.21
N GLU A 23 4.83 -15.16 35.53
CA GLU A 23 5.89 -14.45 34.83
C GLU A 23 5.29 -13.78 33.59
N VAL A 24 5.28 -12.45 33.59
CA VAL A 24 4.80 -11.68 32.43
C VAL A 24 5.90 -11.68 31.38
N ALA A 25 5.81 -12.58 30.40
CA ALA A 25 6.66 -12.54 29.23
C ALA A 25 6.20 -11.38 28.33
N GLU A 26 6.90 -10.25 28.39
CA GLU A 26 6.76 -9.20 27.38
C GLU A 26 7.24 -9.77 26.05
N LYS A 27 6.32 -10.01 25.11
CA LYS A 27 6.66 -10.44 23.74
C LYS A 27 7.33 -9.27 23.01
N VAL A 28 8.60 -9.05 23.28
CA VAL A 28 9.47 -8.22 22.45
C VAL A 28 9.80 -9.05 21.21
N VAL A 29 8.87 -9.12 20.27
CA VAL A 29 9.15 -9.70 18.95
C VAL A 29 9.97 -8.67 18.22
N LEU A 30 11.28 -8.90 18.16
CA LEU A 30 12.15 -8.10 17.30
C LEU A 30 11.65 -8.25 15.85
N PRO A 31 11.64 -7.16 15.06
CA PRO A 31 11.35 -7.26 13.64
C PRO A 31 12.28 -8.30 13.00
N ASP A 32 11.73 -9.10 12.07
CA ASP A 32 12.57 -10.06 11.36
C ASP A 32 13.66 -9.31 10.56
N ARG A 33 14.80 -9.96 10.37
CA ARG A 33 15.90 -9.39 9.58
C ARG A 33 15.43 -8.98 8.17
N GLU A 34 14.52 -9.75 7.56
CA GLU A 34 13.93 -9.44 6.27
C GLU A 34 13.11 -8.14 6.32
N GLN A 35 12.36 -7.91 7.39
CA GLN A 35 11.57 -6.70 7.57
C GLN A 35 12.47 -5.46 7.66
N VAL A 36 13.54 -5.54 8.48
CA VAL A 36 14.50 -4.44 8.62
C VAL A 36 15.22 -4.15 7.30
N GLU A 37 15.60 -5.18 6.56
CA GLU A 37 16.24 -5.02 5.25
C GLU A 37 15.26 -4.41 4.22
N SER A 38 14.00 -4.82 4.23
CA SER A 38 12.95 -4.25 3.38
C SER A 38 12.73 -2.76 3.69
N GLU A 39 12.55 -2.40 4.96
CA GLU A 39 12.34 -1.01 5.37
C GLU A 39 13.53 -0.11 4.99
N LYS A 40 14.76 -0.61 5.14
CA LYS A 40 15.96 0.12 4.69
C LYS A 40 15.97 0.34 3.19
N ARG A 41 15.63 -0.68 2.38
CA ARG A 41 15.55 -0.55 0.93
C ARG A 41 14.49 0.46 0.50
N GLU A 42 13.31 0.41 1.12
CA GLU A 42 12.25 1.38 0.84
C GLU A 42 12.65 2.80 1.22
N ALA A 43 13.28 2.98 2.39
CA ALA A 43 13.76 4.29 2.84
C ALA A 43 14.83 4.86 1.89
N SER A 44 15.78 4.04 1.46
CA SER A 44 16.79 4.44 0.47
C SER A 44 16.15 4.85 -0.86
N LEU A 45 15.22 4.04 -1.39
CA LEU A 45 14.53 4.34 -2.64
C LEU A 45 13.73 5.65 -2.56
N ARG A 46 13.00 5.88 -1.45
CA ARG A 46 12.26 7.12 -1.22
C ARG A 46 13.20 8.33 -1.18
N GLN A 47 14.33 8.20 -0.49
CA GLN A 47 15.33 9.27 -0.42
C GLN A 47 15.94 9.57 -1.80
N GLU A 48 16.24 8.53 -2.58
CA GLU A 48 16.78 8.68 -3.94
C GLU A 48 15.79 9.39 -4.86
N ILE A 49 14.50 9.06 -4.78
CA ILE A 49 13.44 9.71 -5.57
C ILE A 49 13.27 11.17 -5.13
N GLU A 50 13.21 11.44 -3.83
CA GLU A 50 13.03 12.81 -3.30
C GLU A 50 14.24 13.71 -3.64
N SER A 51 15.45 13.14 -3.63
CA SER A 51 16.68 13.85 -3.94
C SER A 51 16.96 13.92 -5.45
N SER A 52 16.33 13.06 -6.25
CA SER A 52 16.47 13.05 -7.71
C SER A 52 15.89 14.33 -8.27
N SER A 53 16.77 15.28 -8.55
CA SER A 53 16.40 16.51 -9.23
C SER A 53 16.12 16.18 -10.69
N ASP A 54 14.96 16.55 -11.24
CA ASP A 54 14.56 16.33 -12.65
C ASP A 54 15.65 16.73 -13.67
N ARG A 55 16.57 17.60 -13.26
CA ARG A 55 17.78 18.00 -14.00
C ARG A 55 18.77 16.87 -14.32
N GLN A 56 18.68 15.71 -13.68
CA GLN A 56 19.56 14.56 -13.97
C GLN A 56 19.05 13.70 -15.14
N LEU A 57 17.76 13.81 -15.49
CA LEU A 57 17.21 13.12 -16.65
C LEU A 57 17.64 13.86 -17.91
N LYS A 58 18.17 13.11 -18.89
CA LYS A 58 18.55 13.69 -20.19
C LYS A 58 17.28 14.19 -20.89
N HIS A 59 17.37 15.39 -21.46
CA HIS A 59 16.29 15.91 -22.29
C HIS A 59 16.01 14.96 -23.47
N VAL A 60 14.75 14.58 -23.62
CA VAL A 60 14.24 13.81 -24.75
C VAL A 60 13.17 14.64 -25.45
N GLU A 61 13.33 14.85 -26.75
CA GLU A 61 12.29 15.44 -27.59
C GLU A 61 11.23 14.37 -27.84
N VAL A 62 10.03 14.54 -27.26
CA VAL A 62 8.90 13.63 -27.48
C VAL A 62 8.23 14.02 -28.80
N GLN A 63 8.40 13.20 -29.83
CA GLN A 63 7.65 13.34 -31.08
C GLN A 63 6.35 12.54 -31.02
N GLU A 64 5.27 13.20 -30.60
CA GLU A 64 3.93 12.64 -30.67
C GLU A 64 3.44 12.66 -32.13
N ARG A 65 3.41 11.49 -32.78
CA ARG A 65 2.85 11.36 -34.14
C ARG A 65 1.33 11.21 -34.10
N CYS A 66 0.64 12.23 -33.62
CA CYS A 66 -0.80 12.39 -33.82
C CYS A 66 -1.06 12.97 -35.22
N ARG A 67 -0.89 12.15 -36.27
CA ARG A 67 -1.36 12.54 -37.61
C ARG A 67 -2.84 12.21 -37.71
N LEU A 68 -3.64 13.23 -38.02
CA LEU A 68 -5.03 13.02 -38.42
C LEU A 68 -5.04 12.21 -39.73
N PRO A 69 -5.95 11.24 -39.88
CA PRO A 69 -6.10 10.54 -41.15
C PRO A 69 -6.50 11.50 -42.26
N ASP A 70 -5.97 11.28 -43.46
CA ASP A 70 -6.32 12.07 -44.64
C ASP A 70 -7.73 11.72 -45.14
N ALA A 71 -8.35 12.64 -45.88
CA ALA A 71 -9.72 12.47 -46.39
C ALA A 71 -9.88 11.21 -47.27
N GLU A 72 -8.83 10.83 -48.01
CA GLU A 72 -8.81 9.59 -48.80
C GLU A 72 -8.82 8.35 -47.92
N GLN A 73 -8.06 8.34 -46.82
CA GLN A 73 -8.02 7.22 -45.88
C GLN A 73 -9.38 7.04 -45.20
N ILE A 74 -10.02 8.14 -44.81
CA ILE A 74 -11.37 8.14 -44.23
C ILE A 74 -12.40 7.61 -45.24
N ALA A 75 -12.31 8.05 -46.50
CA ALA A 75 -13.22 7.60 -47.55
C ALA A 75 -13.04 6.11 -47.86
N GLN A 76 -11.79 5.64 -47.89
CA GLN A 76 -11.46 4.25 -48.11
C GLN A 76 -11.99 3.37 -46.96
N GLU A 77 -11.70 3.71 -45.69
CA GLU A 77 -12.23 2.98 -44.53
C GLU A 77 -13.76 2.95 -44.53
N LYS A 78 -14.41 4.07 -44.89
CA LYS A 78 -15.88 4.12 -44.98
C LYS A 78 -16.42 3.18 -46.06
N ALA A 79 -15.75 3.07 -47.20
CA ALA A 79 -16.14 2.17 -48.28
C ALA A 79 -15.91 0.70 -47.90
N GLU A 80 -14.78 0.39 -47.26
CA GLU A 80 -14.49 -0.95 -46.75
C GLU A 80 -15.47 -1.37 -45.65
N ALA A 81 -15.82 -0.46 -44.72
CA ALA A 81 -16.82 -0.70 -43.69
C ALA A 81 -18.22 -0.93 -44.27
N ALA A 82 -18.61 -0.17 -45.32
CA ALA A 82 -19.88 -0.36 -46.00
C ALA A 82 -19.93 -1.69 -46.78
N ALA A 83 -18.83 -2.09 -47.42
CA ALA A 83 -18.72 -3.36 -48.11
C ALA A 83 -18.77 -4.56 -47.13
N ALA A 84 -18.14 -4.44 -45.97
CA ALA A 84 -18.19 -5.44 -44.91
C ALA A 84 -19.60 -5.56 -44.29
N ALA A 85 -20.34 -4.45 -44.16
CA ALA A 85 -21.72 -4.47 -43.66
C ALA A 85 -22.73 -5.05 -44.65
N ALA A 86 -22.41 -5.08 -45.95
CA ALA A 86 -23.28 -5.62 -47.00
C ALA A 86 -23.03 -7.11 -47.31
N THR A 87 -21.99 -7.72 -46.71
CA THR A 87 -21.60 -9.12 -46.93
C THR A 87 -21.97 -10.06 -45.77
N HIS A 88 -22.85 -9.64 -44.87
CA HIS A 88 -23.42 -10.45 -43.78
C HIS A 88 -24.95 -10.24 -43.70
#